data_AF-A0AAP7N8I6-F1
#
_entry.id   AF-A0AAP7N8I6-F1
#
_cell.length_a   1.000
_cell.length_b   1.000
_cell.length_c   1.000
_cell.angle_alpha   90.00
_cell.angle_beta   90.00
_cell.angle_gamma   90.00
#
_symmetry.space_group_name_H-M   'P 1'
#
loop_
_entity.id
_entity.type
_entity.pdbx_description
1 polymer ?
#
loop_
_entity_poly.entity_id
_entity_poly.type
_entity_poly.pdbx_seq_one_letter_code
_entity_poly.pdbx_strand_id
1 'polypeptide(L)'
;MKIELEQSDIDTITTEVITNVSAALVPKIQEMIMVLSAQDQLLTKKEVYEGILKCTAATAEELYFSRPDFPSFEPPQRPGGAKTQRRFSRRAVEAWIAKNCISNA
;
A
#
# COMPACT_ATOMS: atom_id res chain seq x y z
N MET A 1 -53.01 18.64 -4.26
CA MET A 1 -52.11 18.87 -5.41
C MET A 1 -51.33 17.59 -5.64
N LYS A 2 -51.59 16.88 -6.74
CA LYS A 2 -50.80 15.70 -7.14
C LYS A 2 -49.75 16.21 -8.12
N ILE A 3 -48.48 16.05 -7.79
CA ILE A 3 -47.39 16.30 -8.72
C ILE A 3 -47.27 15.02 -9.54
N GLU A 4 -47.74 15.04 -10.78
CA GLU A 4 -47.52 13.97 -11.73
C GLU A 4 -46.18 14.25 -12.41
N LEU A 5 -45.16 13.45 -12.09
CA LEU A 5 -43.85 13.53 -12.72
C LEU A 5 -43.98 12.98 -14.14
N GLU A 6 -43.62 13.80 -15.13
CA GLU A 6 -43.53 13.33 -16.50
C GLU A 6 -42.28 12.47 -16.67
N GLN A 7 -42.28 11.61 -17.70
CA GLN A 7 -41.14 10.73 -17.96
C GLN A 7 -39.84 11.52 -18.20
N SER A 8 -39.95 12.73 -18.77
CA SER A 8 -38.84 13.67 -18.96
C SER A 8 -38.25 14.19 -17.65
N ASP A 9 -39.08 14.39 -16.62
CA ASP A 9 -38.63 14.79 -15.28
C ASP A 9 -37.85 13.65 -14.62
N ILE A 10 -38.34 12.41 -14.78
CA ILE A 10 -37.68 11.20 -14.29
C ILE A 10 -36.31 11.04 -14.96
N ASP A 11 -36.21 11.22 -16.27
CA ASP A 11 -34.95 11.11 -17.01
C ASP A 11 -33.95 12.19 -16.59
N THR A 12 -34.42 13.41 -16.34
CA THR A 12 -33.59 14.53 -15.87
C THR A 12 -33.06 14.28 -14.47
N ILE A 13 -33.94 13.88 -13.53
CA ILE A 13 -33.55 13.53 -12.15
C ILE A 13 -32.55 12.37 -12.17
N THR A 14 -32.79 11.35 -12.98
CA THR A 14 -31.91 10.18 -13.07
C THR A 14 -30.52 10.58 -13.57
N THR A 15 -30.46 11.45 -14.58
CA THR A 15 -29.20 11.95 -15.14
C THR A 15 -28.44 12.80 -14.13
N GLU A 16 -29.12 13.70 -13.42
CA GLU A 16 -28.50 14.53 -12.38
C GLU A 16 -27.99 13.69 -11.21
N VAL A 17 -28.77 12.71 -10.75
CA VAL A 17 -28.37 11.79 -9.67
C VAL A 17 -27.15 10.99 -10.10
N ILE A 18 -27.15 10.40 -11.31
CA ILE A 18 -26.00 9.65 -11.83
C ILE A 18 -24.77 10.56 -11.93
N THR A 19 -24.92 11.78 -12.43
CA THR A 19 -23.81 12.73 -12.60
C THR A 19 -23.21 13.13 -11.26
N ASN A 20 -24.05 13.46 -10.28
CA ASN A 20 -23.59 13.85 -8.95
C ASN A 20 -22.95 12.68 -8.19
N VAL A 21 -23.55 11.49 -8.27
CA VAL A 21 -23.01 10.28 -7.64
C VAL A 21 -21.68 9.87 -8.27
N SER A 22 -21.58 9.90 -9.60
CA SER A 22 -20.34 9.58 -10.31
C SER A 22 -19.25 10.62 -10.03
N ALA A 23 -19.57 11.92 -10.02
CA ALA A 23 -18.63 12.98 -9.67
C ALA A 23 -18.06 12.83 -8.24
N ALA A 24 -18.84 12.31 -7.29
CA ALA A 24 -18.38 12.06 -5.94
C ALA A 24 -17.60 10.74 -5.78
N LEU A 25 -17.94 9.70 -6.56
CA LEU A 25 -17.35 8.36 -6.43
C LEU A 25 -16.07 8.19 -7.25
N VAL A 26 -16.00 8.75 -8.46
CA VAL A 26 -14.85 8.58 -9.36
C VAL A 26 -13.52 9.02 -8.72
N PRO A 27 -13.43 10.18 -8.03
CA PRO A 27 -12.19 10.59 -7.35
C PRO A 27 -11.76 9.61 -6.25
N LYS A 28 -12.71 9.07 -5.49
CA LYS A 28 -12.42 8.09 -4.43
C LYS A 28 -11.91 6.77 -5.00
N ILE A 29 -12.49 6.32 -6.11
CA ILE A 29 -12.02 5.13 -6.83
C ILE A 29 -10.61 5.37 -7.39
N GLN A 30 -10.35 6.55 -7.96
CA GLN A 30 -9.01 6.91 -8.43
C GLN A 30 -7.98 6.92 -7.30
N GLU A 31 -8.31 7.48 -6.14
CA GLU A 31 -7.44 7.48 -4.96
C GLU A 31 -7.14 6.06 -4.48
N MET A 32 -8.17 5.20 -4.39
CA MET A 32 -7.99 3.79 -4.06
C MET A 32 -7.10 3.06 -5.07
N ILE A 33 -7.28 3.33 -6.36
CA ILE A 33 -6.42 2.76 -7.42
C ILE A 33 -4.99 3.27 -7.28
N MET A 34 -4.77 4.56 -7.01
CA MET A 34 -3.42 5.11 -6.82
C MET A 34 -2.69 4.48 -5.64
N VAL A 35 -3.39 4.26 -4.53
CA VAL A 35 -2.85 3.54 -3.35
C VAL A 35 -2.47 2.10 -3.70
N LEU A 36 -3.26 1.43 -4.54
CA LEU A 36 -3.01 0.05 -4.97
C LEU A 36 -1.97 -0.05 -6.10
N SER A 37 -1.89 0.96 -6.97
CA SER A 37 -0.97 1.02 -8.11
C SER A 37 0.42 1.53 -7.74
N ALA A 38 0.59 2.04 -6.52
CA ALA A 38 1.91 2.23 -5.93
C ALA A 38 2.58 0.85 -5.84
N GLN A 39 3.30 0.49 -6.92
CA GLN A 39 4.03 -0.76 -7.01
C GLN A 39 4.95 -0.84 -5.80
N ASP A 40 4.68 -1.83 -4.95
CA ASP A 40 5.44 -2.01 -3.73
C ASP A 40 6.92 -2.19 -4.08
N GLN A 41 7.77 -1.36 -3.48
CA GLN A 41 9.19 -1.34 -3.81
C GLN A 41 9.89 -2.46 -3.03
N LEU A 42 10.57 -3.35 -3.75
CA LEU A 42 11.43 -4.37 -3.14
C LEU A 42 12.82 -3.78 -2.85
N LEU A 43 13.09 -3.57 -1.57
CA LEU A 43 14.33 -2.99 -1.05
C LEU A 43 15.37 -4.07 -0.72
N THR A 44 16.63 -3.69 -0.76
CA THR A 44 17.78 -4.40 -0.19
C THR A 44 17.89 -4.14 1.32
N LYS A 45 18.69 -4.94 2.04
CA LYS A 45 19.04 -4.66 3.46
C LYS A 45 19.55 -3.23 3.64
N LYS A 46 20.41 -2.76 2.72
CA LYS A 46 20.99 -1.41 2.74
C LYS A 46 19.92 -0.32 2.67
N GLU A 47 19.03 -0.43 1.68
CA GLU A 47 17.96 0.54 1.51
C GLU A 47 16.99 0.57 2.70
N VAL A 48 16.79 -0.57 3.38
CA VAL A 48 15.96 -0.60 4.59
C VAL A 48 16.63 0.11 5.77
N TYR A 49 17.91 -0.19 6.07
CA TYR A 49 18.55 0.44 7.24
C TYR A 49 18.88 1.92 7.03
N GLU A 50 19.26 2.33 5.81
CA GLU A 50 19.57 3.74 5.51
C GLU A 50 18.29 4.54 5.28
N GLY A 51 17.35 4.00 4.50
CA GLY A 51 16.19 4.73 4.00
C GLY A 51 15.00 4.74 4.96
N ILE A 52 14.77 3.64 5.69
CA ILE A 52 13.60 3.48 6.56
C ILE A 52 14.01 3.58 8.03
N LEU A 53 14.89 2.68 8.50
CA LEU A 53 15.24 2.57 9.92
C LEU A 53 16.21 3.67 10.39
N LYS A 54 16.86 4.36 9.43
CA LYS A 54 17.87 5.40 9.65
C LYS A 54 18.92 5.03 10.70
N CYS A 55 19.42 3.80 10.63
CA CYS A 55 20.37 3.25 11.59
C CYS A 55 21.55 2.56 10.89
N THR A 56 22.51 2.06 11.67
CA THR A 56 23.66 1.34 11.10
C THR A 56 23.26 -0.09 10.70
N ALA A 57 24.01 -0.68 9.76
CA ALA A 57 23.80 -2.07 9.35
C ALA A 57 23.85 -3.06 10.54
N ALA A 58 24.75 -2.84 11.50
CA ALA A 58 24.89 -3.70 12.68
C ALA A 58 23.66 -3.61 13.59
N THR A 59 23.21 -2.38 13.88
CA THR A 59 22.01 -2.14 14.68
C THR A 59 20.75 -2.70 14.01
N ALA A 60 20.65 -2.56 12.68
CA ALA A 60 19.54 -3.11 11.91
C ALA A 60 19.49 -4.64 11.97
N GLU A 61 20.66 -5.29 11.87
CA GLU A 61 20.74 -6.74 11.95
C GLU A 61 20.33 -7.25 13.34
N GLU A 62 20.84 -6.63 14.40
CA GLU A 62 20.58 -7.03 15.78
C GLU A 62 19.12 -6.83 16.20
N LEU A 63 18.54 -5.65 15.92
CA LEU A 63 17.23 -5.26 16.44
C LEU A 63 16.06 -5.61 15.51
N TYR A 64 16.30 -5.77 14.21
CA TYR A 64 15.23 -5.92 13.21
C TYR A 64 15.40 -7.18 12.37
N PHE A 65 16.49 -7.34 11.61
CA PHE A 65 16.60 -8.44 10.65
C PHE A 65 16.80 -9.83 11.31
N SER A 66 17.28 -9.87 12.54
CA SER A 66 17.36 -11.09 13.36
C SER A 66 15.99 -11.62 13.79
N ARG A 67 14.95 -10.76 13.77
CA ARG A 67 13.63 -11.12 14.28
C ARG A 67 12.91 -12.03 13.27
N PRO A 68 12.37 -13.18 13.72
CA PRO A 68 11.74 -14.16 12.82
C PRO A 68 10.44 -13.63 12.19
N ASP A 69 9.80 -12.64 12.80
CA ASP A 69 8.57 -12.01 12.33
C ASP A 69 8.83 -10.80 11.41
N PHE A 70 10.09 -10.43 11.18
CA PHE A 70 10.43 -9.30 10.34
C PHE A 70 10.11 -9.61 8.86
N PRO A 71 9.39 -8.73 8.15
CA PRO A 71 8.89 -9.02 6.81
C PRO A 71 10.04 -9.12 5.82
N SER A 72 10.26 -10.32 5.29
CA SER A 72 11.29 -10.56 4.28
C SER A 72 10.79 -11.48 3.17
N PHE A 73 11.32 -11.26 1.97
CA PHE A 73 11.04 -12.05 0.78
C PHE A 73 12.34 -12.65 0.27
N GLU A 74 12.35 -13.97 0.10
CA GLU A 74 13.48 -14.69 -0.48
C GLU A 74 13.07 -15.17 -1.87
N PRO A 75 13.63 -14.57 -2.95
CA PRO A 75 13.26 -14.96 -4.30
C PRO A 75 13.65 -16.43 -4.55
N PRO A 76 12.82 -17.19 -5.28
CA PRO A 76 13.11 -18.59 -5.59
C PRO A 76 14.48 -18.69 -6.27
N GLN A 77 15.34 -19.52 -5.71
CA GLN A 77 16.69 -19.72 -6.22
C GLN A 77 16.60 -20.51 -7.53
N ARG A 78 17.12 -19.94 -8.62
CA ARG A 78 17.21 -20.65 -9.90
C ARG A 78 18.32 -21.70 -9.82
N PRO A 79 18.12 -22.92 -10.36
CA PRO A 79 19.19 -23.92 -10.46
C PRO A 79 20.40 -23.35 -11.21
N GLY A 80 21.58 -23.41 -10.61
CA GLY A 80 22.83 -22.86 -11.17
C GLY A 80 22.99 -21.34 -11.07
N GLY A 81 22.05 -20.63 -10.45
CA GLY A 81 22.14 -19.18 -10.21
C GLY A 81 22.86 -18.84 -8.91
N ALA A 82 23.45 -17.63 -8.86
CA ALA A 82 23.97 -17.06 -7.62
C ALA A 82 22.90 -17.01 -6.52
N LYS A 83 23.29 -17.13 -5.25
CA LYS A 83 22.37 -17.01 -4.10
C LYS A 83 21.57 -15.72 -4.23
N THR A 84 20.24 -15.85 -4.32
CA THR A 84 19.33 -14.71 -4.41
C THR A 84 19.38 -13.95 -3.09
N GLN A 85 19.65 -12.65 -3.16
CA GLN A 85 19.66 -11.81 -1.96
C GLN A 85 18.22 -11.58 -1.47
N ARG A 86 18.04 -11.68 -0.15
CA ARG A 86 16.80 -11.36 0.55
C ARG A 86 16.37 -9.92 0.23
N ARG A 87 15.09 -9.76 -0.09
CA ARG A 87 14.43 -8.48 -0.39
C ARG A 87 13.37 -8.17 0.65
N PHE A 88 13.02 -6.89 0.75
CA PHE A 88 12.10 -6.39 1.75
C PHE A 88 11.08 -5.50 1.07
N SER A 89 9.80 -5.82 1.18
CA SER A 89 8.73 -4.92 0.73
C SER A 89 8.76 -3.67 1.61
N ARG A 90 8.88 -2.50 0.99
CA ARG A 90 8.83 -1.22 1.71
C ARG A 90 7.57 -1.13 2.56
N ARG A 91 6.42 -1.44 1.96
CA ARG A 91 5.12 -1.35 2.66
C ARG A 91 5.03 -2.31 3.84
N ALA A 92 5.50 -3.55 3.68
CA ALA A 92 5.47 -4.54 4.75
C ALA A 92 6.39 -4.13 5.91
N VAL A 93 7.59 -3.61 5.61
CA VAL A 93 8.52 -3.09 6.62
C VAL A 93 7.91 -1.91 7.37
N GLU A 94 7.37 -0.92 6.66
CA GLU A 94 6.73 0.25 7.27
C GLU A 94 5.53 -0.14 8.14
N ALA A 95 4.67 -1.06 7.67
CA ALA A 95 3.55 -1.58 8.45
C ALA A 95 4.00 -2.37 9.70
N TRP A 96 5.08 -3.15 9.58
CA TRP A 96 5.64 -3.88 10.72
C TRP A 96 6.21 -2.92 11.76
N ILE A 97 6.91 -1.85 11.35
CA ILE A 97 7.43 -0.81 12.24
C ILE A 97 6.26 -0.11 12.94
N ALA A 98 5.23 0.31 12.21
CA ALA A 98 4.04 0.93 12.81
C ALA A 98 3.39 0.01 13.86
N LYS A 99 3.35 -1.31 13.60
CA LYS A 99 2.76 -2.26 14.55
C LYS A 99 3.63 -2.51 15.79
N ASN A 100 4.95 -2.60 15.62
CA ASN A 100 5.85 -3.09 16.67
C ASN A 100 6.62 -2.00 17.41
N CYS A 101 6.79 -0.81 16.81
CA CYS A 101 7.57 0.29 17.37
C CYS A 101 6.72 1.41 17.99
N ILE A 102 5.39 1.42 17.81
CA ILE A 102 4.49 2.40 18.45
C ILE A 102 4.25 2.10 19.95
N SER A 103 4.79 1.00 20.49
CA SER A 103 4.64 0.68 21.93
C SER A 103 5.55 1.46 22.88
N ASN A 104 6.42 2.35 22.38
CA ASN A 104 7.23 3.26 23.18
C ASN A 104 6.95 4.72 22.77
N ALA A 105 5.75 5.19 23.10
CA ALA A 105 5.44 6.62 23.19
C ALA A 105 5.31 7.02 24.66
#